data_AF-A0A7J9EVZ4-F1
#
_entry.id   AF-A0A7J9EVZ4-F1
#
_cell.length_a   1.000
_cell.length_b   1.000
_cell.length_c   1.000
_cell.angle_alpha   90.00
_cell.angle_beta   90.00
_cell.angle_gamma   90.00
#
_symmetry.space_group_name_H-M   'P 1'
#
loop_
_entity.id
_entity.type
_entity.pdbx_description
1 polymer ?
#
loop_
_entity_poly.entity_id
_entity_poly.type
_entity_poly.pdbx_seq_one_letter_code
_entity_poly.pdbx_strand_id
1 'polypeptide(L)'
;NIVFHFVTSAAANVSFLHATISSSFPYLNFQIYPFDDASVSRLISTSIRSALDCPLNYARSYLANLLPLSAPQYCNANFTSYFTTTFWSNPSLSLTFANRKPCYFNTGVMVMDLDRWRNGDYKTKIEEWMEIQKQMRIYELGSLPPFLLVFAGNIVPVDHRWNQHGLGGDNFRGLCRNLHPGPVSLLHWSGKGKPWARLDANRPCPLDALWAPYDLLQTPFVLDS
;
A
#
# COMPACT_ATOMS: atom_id res chain seq x y z
N ASN A 1 -24.96 -3.16 -4.15
CA ASN A 1 -24.04 -3.59 -5.23
C ASN A 1 -22.65 -3.07 -4.93
N ILE A 2 -21.65 -3.95 -4.99
CA ILE A 2 -20.22 -3.59 -4.89
C ILE A 2 -19.69 -3.52 -6.33
N VAL A 3 -18.84 -2.53 -6.61
CA VAL A 3 -18.13 -2.40 -7.90
C VAL A 3 -16.64 -2.29 -7.59
N PHE A 4 -15.81 -3.03 -8.32
CA PHE A 4 -14.36 -3.01 -8.17
C PHE A 4 -13.75 -2.04 -9.18
N HIS A 5 -12.92 -1.12 -8.71
CA HIS A 5 -12.29 -0.10 -9.55
C HIS A 5 -10.80 -0.43 -9.65
N PHE A 6 -10.40 -1.04 -10.77
CA PHE A 6 -9.00 -1.35 -11.05
C PHE A 6 -8.34 -0.15 -11.71
N VAL A 7 -7.12 0.16 -11.28
CA VAL A 7 -6.28 1.16 -11.93
C VAL A 7 -5.08 0.46 -12.55
N THR A 8 -4.75 0.81 -13.78
CA THR A 8 -3.65 0.22 -14.55
C THR A 8 -2.80 1.32 -15.20
N SER A 9 -1.54 1.04 -15.53
CA SER A 9 -0.70 1.99 -16.30
C SER A 9 -1.36 2.30 -17.65
N ALA A 10 -1.24 3.55 -18.12
CA ALA A 10 -1.72 3.95 -19.45
C ALA A 10 -1.11 3.13 -20.60
N ALA A 11 0.06 2.52 -20.41
CA ALA A 11 0.70 1.65 -21.40
C ALA A 11 0.18 0.19 -21.40
N ALA A 12 -0.69 -0.19 -20.45
CA ALA A 12 -1.19 -1.54 -20.32
C ALA A 12 -2.28 -1.87 -21.36
N ASN A 13 -2.31 -3.11 -21.84
CA ASN A 13 -3.39 -3.61 -22.69
C ASN A 13 -4.67 -3.82 -21.85
N VAL A 14 -5.51 -2.77 -21.78
CA VAL A 14 -6.77 -2.77 -21.01
C VAL A 14 -7.72 -3.87 -21.48
N SER A 15 -7.81 -4.14 -22.79
CA SER A 15 -8.69 -5.18 -23.34
C SER A 15 -8.27 -6.59 -22.89
N PHE A 16 -6.96 -6.87 -22.89
CA PHE A 16 -6.42 -8.13 -22.37
C PHE A 16 -6.66 -8.24 -20.87
N LEU A 17 -6.37 -7.19 -20.08
CA LEU A 17 -6.62 -7.18 -18.65
C LEU A 17 -8.11 -7.39 -18.32
N HIS A 18 -9.01 -6.75 -19.06
CA HIS A 18 -10.46 -6.96 -18.92
C HIS A 18 -10.84 -8.41 -19.21
N ALA A 19 -10.36 -9.01 -20.30
CA ALA A 19 -10.61 -10.41 -20.62
C ALA A 19 -10.06 -11.37 -19.55
N THR A 20 -8.88 -11.08 -18.99
CA THR A 20 -8.28 -11.86 -17.89
C THR A 20 -9.12 -11.75 -16.61
N ILE A 21 -9.55 -10.55 -16.20
CA ILE A 21 -10.37 -10.38 -15.00
C ILE A 21 -11.76 -11.02 -15.20
N SER A 22 -12.40 -10.82 -16.34
CA SER A 22 -13.71 -11.42 -16.67
C SER A 22 -13.69 -12.95 -16.71
N SER A 23 -12.63 -13.56 -17.23
CA SER A 23 -12.50 -15.03 -17.27
C SER A 23 -12.13 -15.61 -15.90
N SER A 24 -11.28 -14.93 -15.13
CA SER A 24 -10.84 -15.38 -13.79
C SER A 24 -11.91 -15.17 -12.71
N PHE A 25 -12.71 -14.11 -12.82
CA PHE A 25 -13.73 -13.73 -11.84
C PHE A 25 -15.06 -13.35 -12.52
N PRO A 26 -15.81 -14.31 -13.10
CA PRO A 26 -17.01 -14.01 -13.91
C PRO A 26 -18.16 -13.32 -13.15
N TYR A 27 -18.14 -13.39 -11.82
CA TYR A 27 -19.11 -12.77 -10.91
C TYR A 27 -18.70 -11.36 -10.44
N LEU A 28 -17.53 -10.87 -10.84
CA LEU A 28 -17.02 -9.56 -10.43
C LEU A 28 -17.65 -8.45 -11.30
N ASN A 29 -18.32 -7.49 -10.66
CA ASN A 29 -18.68 -6.23 -11.33
C ASN A 29 -17.52 -5.24 -11.18
N PHE A 30 -16.93 -4.78 -12.28
CA PHE A 30 -15.73 -3.94 -12.24
C PHE A 30 -15.62 -2.93 -13.37
N GLN A 31 -14.77 -1.92 -13.16
CA GLN A 31 -14.29 -0.99 -14.18
C GLN A 31 -12.76 -0.90 -14.11
N ILE A 32 -12.12 -0.65 -15.25
CA ILE A 32 -10.66 -0.44 -15.36
C ILE A 32 -10.40 0.99 -15.82
N TYR A 33 -9.54 1.70 -15.10
CA TYR A 33 -9.12 3.06 -15.43
C TYR A 33 -7.63 3.08 -15.79
N PRO A 34 -7.25 3.61 -16.96
CA PRO A 34 -5.84 3.93 -17.23
C PRO A 34 -5.42 5.12 -16.36
N PHE A 35 -4.28 4.99 -15.70
CA PHE A 35 -3.61 6.05 -14.98
C PHE A 35 -2.52 6.65 -15.86
N ASP A 36 -2.57 7.98 -16.04
CA ASP A 36 -1.50 8.70 -16.72
C ASP A 36 -0.26 8.75 -15.82
N ASP A 37 0.65 7.83 -16.04
CA ASP A 37 1.92 7.73 -15.33
C ASP A 37 2.74 9.04 -15.42
N ALA A 38 2.57 9.83 -16.48
CA ALA A 38 3.29 11.10 -16.66
C ALA A 38 2.88 12.16 -15.61
N SER A 39 1.67 12.09 -15.07
CA SER A 39 1.16 13.00 -14.05
C SER A 39 1.99 13.00 -12.76
N VAL A 40 2.60 11.85 -12.42
CA VAL A 40 3.35 11.66 -11.18
C VAL A 40 4.83 11.27 -11.39
N SER A 41 5.21 10.72 -12.55
CA SER A 41 6.58 10.23 -12.79
C SER A 41 7.67 11.27 -12.52
N ARG A 42 7.38 12.57 -12.75
CA ARG A 42 8.33 13.67 -12.49
C ARG A 42 8.47 14.04 -11.01
N LEU A 43 7.59 13.53 -10.15
CA LEU A 43 7.55 13.77 -8.70
C LEU A 43 8.20 12.63 -7.89
N ILE A 44 8.42 11.47 -8.51
CA ILE A 44 8.95 10.29 -7.83
C ILE A 44 10.47 10.41 -7.69
N SER A 45 10.94 10.34 -6.44
CA SER A 45 12.36 10.11 -6.12
C SER A 45 12.61 8.62 -5.93
N THR A 46 13.79 8.14 -6.31
CA THR A 46 14.18 6.74 -6.13
C THR A 46 14.09 6.30 -4.68
N SER A 47 13.65 5.07 -4.41
CA SER A 47 13.57 4.51 -3.04
C SER A 47 14.60 3.40 -2.81
N ILE A 48 14.67 2.89 -1.58
CA ILE A 48 15.49 1.70 -1.25
C ILE A 48 15.00 0.40 -1.92
N ARG A 49 13.88 0.44 -2.64
CA ARG A 49 13.29 -0.69 -3.36
C ARG A 49 12.66 -0.19 -4.66
N SER A 50 13.34 -0.31 -5.79
CA SER A 50 12.86 0.14 -7.12
C SER A 50 11.39 -0.21 -7.45
N ALA A 51 10.89 -1.35 -6.98
CA ALA A 51 9.47 -1.74 -7.11
C ALA A 51 8.46 -0.75 -6.46
N LEU A 52 8.90 0.09 -5.52
CA LEU A 52 8.08 1.16 -4.91
C LEU A 52 8.04 2.43 -5.77
N ASP A 53 8.98 2.57 -6.72
CA ASP A 53 9.14 3.76 -7.57
C ASP A 53 8.21 3.72 -8.80
N CYS A 54 7.46 2.62 -8.98
CA CYS A 54 6.45 2.49 -10.02
C CYS A 54 5.34 3.56 -9.84
N PRO A 55 5.00 4.36 -10.88
CA PRO A 55 3.96 5.39 -10.82
C PRO A 55 2.61 4.91 -10.30
N LEU A 56 2.22 3.67 -10.60
CA LEU A 56 0.96 3.07 -10.13
C LEU A 56 0.86 3.00 -8.59
N ASN A 57 1.98 2.96 -7.86
CA ASN A 57 1.99 3.05 -6.39
C ASN A 57 1.52 4.42 -5.86
N TYR A 58 1.46 5.45 -6.71
CA TYR A 58 1.04 6.81 -6.38
C TYR A 58 -0.35 7.15 -6.93
N ALA A 59 -0.93 6.32 -7.81
CA ALA A 59 -2.28 6.51 -8.36
C ALA A 59 -3.37 6.73 -7.28
N ARG A 60 -3.15 6.20 -6.08
CA ARG A 60 -3.99 6.45 -4.89
C ARG A 60 -4.20 7.93 -4.54
N SER A 61 -3.26 8.82 -4.84
CA SER A 61 -3.42 10.26 -4.63
C SER A 61 -4.43 10.91 -5.60
N TYR A 62 -4.71 10.24 -6.71
CA TYR A 62 -5.56 10.72 -7.82
C TYR A 62 -6.95 10.04 -7.80
N LEU A 63 -7.14 8.99 -6.99
CA LEU A 63 -8.45 8.35 -6.73
C LEU A 63 -9.50 9.31 -6.15
N ALA A 64 -9.08 10.48 -5.67
CA ALA A 64 -9.96 11.58 -5.25
C ALA A 64 -10.88 12.12 -6.34
N ASN A 65 -10.59 11.82 -7.60
CA ASN A 65 -11.50 12.09 -8.70
C ASN A 65 -12.56 10.97 -8.86
N LEU A 66 -12.56 9.92 -8.01
CA LEU A 66 -13.31 8.65 -8.19
C LEU A 66 -14.18 8.13 -6.98
N LEU A 67 -13.71 7.65 -5.78
CA LEU A 67 -14.54 7.04 -4.64
C LEU A 67 -14.11 7.18 -3.09
N PRO A 68 -15.02 7.21 -2.04
CA PRO A 68 -14.92 7.79 -0.61
C PRO A 68 -14.30 7.05 0.68
N LEU A 69 -14.20 7.64 1.96
CA LEU A 69 -13.20 7.46 3.17
C LEU A 69 -13.34 6.45 4.34
N SER A 70 -12.17 6.06 4.89
CA SER A 70 -11.75 5.69 6.28
C SER A 70 -10.56 4.69 6.28
N ALA A 71 -9.57 4.76 7.20
CA ALA A 71 -8.36 3.89 7.13
C ALA A 71 -7.99 3.20 8.47
N PRO A 72 -7.43 1.96 8.48
CA PRO A 72 -6.98 1.30 9.71
C PRO A 72 -5.63 1.87 10.17
N GLN A 73 -5.53 2.25 11.45
CA GLN A 73 -4.34 2.88 12.03
C GLN A 73 -3.68 2.05 13.14
N TYR A 74 -2.36 2.13 13.25
CA TYR A 74 -1.53 1.41 14.21
C TYR A 74 -0.60 2.43 14.89
N CYS A 75 -0.91 2.78 16.14
CA CYS A 75 -0.29 3.91 16.85
C CYS A 75 1.06 3.57 17.53
N ASN A 76 1.47 2.30 17.53
CA ASN A 76 2.72 1.85 18.17
C ASN A 76 3.92 1.81 17.20
N ALA A 77 3.82 2.45 16.03
CA ALA A 77 4.90 2.49 15.05
C ALA A 77 5.94 3.56 15.43
N ASN A 78 7.24 3.22 15.34
CA ASN A 78 8.31 4.20 15.53
C ASN A 78 8.42 5.12 14.30
N PHE A 79 7.89 6.34 14.40
CA PHE A 79 7.89 7.31 13.29
C PHE A 79 9.29 7.72 12.83
N THR A 80 10.30 7.67 13.70
CA THR A 80 11.70 7.96 13.34
C THR A 80 12.21 7.02 12.25
N SER A 81 11.67 5.81 12.13
CA SER A 81 12.05 4.83 11.09
C SER A 81 11.45 5.12 9.70
N TYR A 82 10.63 6.15 9.54
CA TYR A 82 9.98 6.49 8.26
C TYR A 82 10.57 7.73 7.57
N PHE A 83 11.36 8.54 8.29
CA PHE A 83 11.94 9.81 7.84
C PHE A 83 13.44 9.88 8.18
N THR A 84 14.22 10.53 7.33
CA THR A 84 15.69 10.63 7.48
C THR A 84 16.09 11.59 8.60
N THR A 85 17.35 11.53 9.03
CA THR A 85 17.94 12.52 9.95
C THR A 85 17.76 13.95 9.44
N THR A 86 17.88 14.16 8.13
CA THR A 86 17.67 15.47 7.46
C THR A 86 16.28 16.06 7.72
N PHE A 87 15.24 15.22 7.80
CA PHE A 87 13.89 15.66 8.17
C PHE A 87 13.83 16.08 9.65
N TRP A 88 14.31 15.23 10.55
CA TRP A 88 14.22 15.47 12.00
C TRP A 88 15.08 16.64 12.48
N SER A 89 16.25 16.85 11.89
CA SER A 89 17.16 17.95 12.20
C SER A 89 16.71 19.31 11.65
N ASN A 90 15.64 19.38 10.84
CA ASN A 90 15.08 20.63 10.35
C ASN A 90 13.80 20.99 11.12
N PRO A 91 13.81 22.02 12.00
CA PRO A 91 12.64 22.39 12.81
C PRO A 91 11.39 22.70 11.97
N SER A 92 11.53 23.36 10.83
CA SER A 92 10.42 23.70 9.95
C SER A 92 9.71 22.47 9.37
N LEU A 93 10.42 21.34 9.25
CA LEU A 93 9.85 20.08 8.78
C LEU A 93 9.32 19.23 9.93
N SER A 94 10.10 19.06 11.00
CA SER A 94 9.72 18.20 12.13
C SER A 94 8.53 18.74 12.93
N LEU A 95 8.30 20.06 12.94
CA LEU A 95 7.10 20.69 13.51
C LEU A 95 5.78 20.22 12.86
N THR A 96 5.80 19.60 11.67
CA THR A 96 4.62 19.01 11.00
C THR A 96 3.82 18.08 11.92
N PHE A 97 4.50 17.35 12.83
CA PHE A 97 3.88 16.40 13.76
C PHE A 97 3.68 16.95 15.18
N ALA A 98 4.18 18.14 15.53
CA ALA A 98 4.28 18.62 16.91
C ALA A 98 2.94 18.67 17.67
N ASN A 99 1.84 18.97 16.96
CA ASN A 99 0.49 19.05 17.51
C ASN A 99 -0.39 17.84 17.17
N ARG A 100 0.22 16.71 16.76
CA ARG A 100 -0.50 15.49 16.34
C ARG A 100 -0.13 14.31 17.24
N LYS A 101 -1.00 13.30 17.26
CA LYS A 101 -0.65 11.95 17.74
C LYS A 101 -0.51 11.04 16.52
N PRO A 102 0.63 11.06 15.80
CA PRO A 102 0.75 10.37 14.53
C PRO A 102 0.71 8.86 14.73
N CYS A 103 -0.24 8.20 14.08
CA CYS A 103 -0.32 6.75 13.96
C CYS A 103 0.03 6.33 12.54
N TYR A 104 0.80 5.25 12.37
CA TYR A 104 1.03 4.67 11.05
C TYR A 104 -0.31 4.13 10.54
N PHE A 105 -0.58 4.25 9.25
CA PHE A 105 -1.69 3.56 8.61
C PHE A 105 -1.24 2.95 7.30
N ASN A 106 -1.87 1.85 6.91
CA ASN A 106 -1.51 1.15 5.70
C ASN A 106 -2.20 1.81 4.51
N THR A 107 -1.47 2.62 3.73
CA THR A 107 -1.99 3.29 2.52
C THR A 107 -2.44 2.33 1.41
N GLY A 108 -2.17 1.03 1.54
CA GLY A 108 -2.68 -0.01 0.64
C GLY A 108 -4.05 -0.56 1.02
N VAL A 109 -4.60 -0.24 2.20
CA VAL A 109 -5.97 -0.62 2.60
C VAL A 109 -6.59 0.57 3.31
N MET A 110 -7.35 1.34 2.56
CA MET A 110 -8.06 2.52 3.02
C MET A 110 -9.26 2.79 2.12
N VAL A 111 -10.27 3.39 2.70
CA VAL A 111 -11.42 4.00 2.04
C VAL A 111 -10.97 5.52 1.87
N MET A 112 -11.29 6.27 0.78
CA MET A 112 -10.79 7.65 0.40
C MET A 112 -11.82 8.84 0.15
N ASP A 113 -12.37 9.61 1.13
CA ASP A 113 -13.52 10.56 0.95
C ASP A 113 -13.19 11.66 -0.02
N LEU A 114 -13.89 11.60 -1.15
CA LEU A 114 -13.65 12.45 -2.28
C LEU A 114 -14.02 13.88 -2.01
N ASP A 115 -15.15 14.12 -1.36
CA ASP A 115 -15.65 15.47 -1.22
C ASP A 115 -14.81 16.17 -0.16
N ARG A 116 -14.44 15.49 0.93
CA ARG A 116 -13.39 15.97 1.84
C ARG A 116 -12.01 16.06 1.21
N TRP A 117 -11.63 15.18 0.29
CA TRP A 117 -10.31 15.18 -0.34
C TRP A 117 -10.15 16.30 -1.36
N ARG A 118 -11.16 16.48 -2.23
CA ARG A 118 -11.25 17.58 -3.20
C ARG A 118 -11.30 18.91 -2.46
N ASN A 119 -12.20 19.06 -1.48
CA ASN A 119 -12.33 20.29 -0.69
C ASN A 119 -11.09 20.56 0.19
N GLY A 120 -10.41 19.51 0.64
CA GLY A 120 -9.18 19.59 1.42
C GLY A 120 -7.90 19.74 0.58
N ASP A 121 -8.00 19.68 -0.75
CA ASP A 121 -6.90 19.64 -1.72
C ASP A 121 -5.72 18.74 -1.31
N TYR A 122 -6.03 17.51 -0.85
CA TYR A 122 -4.98 16.62 -0.35
C TYR A 122 -4.08 16.05 -1.45
N LYS A 123 -4.51 16.06 -2.72
CA LYS A 123 -3.66 15.68 -3.86
C LYS A 123 -2.46 16.62 -3.94
N THR A 124 -2.72 17.92 -4.01
CA THR A 124 -1.66 18.95 -4.12
C THR A 124 -0.74 18.92 -2.90
N LYS A 125 -1.30 18.79 -1.68
CA LYS A 125 -0.51 18.65 -0.45
C LYS A 125 0.42 17.42 -0.44
N ILE A 126 0.03 16.32 -1.08
CA ILE A 126 0.91 15.15 -1.25
C ILE A 126 2.01 15.45 -2.28
N GLU A 127 1.67 16.09 -3.41
CA GLU A 127 2.62 16.46 -4.46
C GLU A 127 3.68 17.47 -3.95
N GLU A 128 3.29 18.44 -3.11
CA GLU A 128 4.20 19.38 -2.43
C GLU A 128 5.27 18.65 -1.60
N TRP A 129 4.88 17.66 -0.78
CA TRP A 129 5.83 16.85 -0.01
C TRP A 129 6.74 16.00 -0.90
N MET A 130 6.28 15.58 -2.08
CA MET A 130 7.09 14.87 -3.06
C MET A 130 8.12 15.79 -3.75
N GLU A 131 7.78 17.06 -3.99
CA GLU A 131 8.75 18.05 -4.49
C GLU A 131 9.81 18.41 -3.43
N ILE A 132 9.43 18.55 -2.16
CA ILE A 132 10.40 18.69 -1.05
C ILE A 132 11.36 17.50 -1.03
N GLN A 133 10.85 16.26 -1.18
CA GLN A 133 11.66 15.06 -1.24
C GLN A 133 12.64 15.03 -2.44
N LYS A 134 12.29 15.62 -3.58
CA LYS A 134 13.21 15.75 -4.73
C LYS A 134 14.35 16.73 -4.47
N GLN A 135 14.07 17.82 -3.77
CA GLN A 135 15.07 18.84 -3.42
C GLN A 135 15.98 18.38 -2.27
N MET A 136 15.41 17.70 -1.27
CA MET A 136 16.12 17.21 -0.09
C MET A 136 15.59 15.85 0.37
N ARG A 137 16.48 14.88 0.57
CA ARG A 137 16.10 13.51 0.95
C ARG A 137 15.54 13.44 2.38
N ILE A 138 14.22 13.46 2.52
CA ILE A 138 13.50 13.44 3.81
C ILE A 138 12.91 12.07 4.17
N TYR A 139 12.77 11.15 3.21
CA TYR A 139 12.36 9.76 3.45
C TYR A 139 12.93 8.79 2.40
N GLU A 140 12.81 7.48 2.67
CA GLU A 140 13.34 6.40 1.81
C GLU A 140 12.29 5.41 1.31
N LEU A 141 11.08 5.45 1.89
CA LEU A 141 9.95 4.59 1.52
C LEU A 141 9.11 5.31 0.45
N GLY A 142 8.61 4.61 -0.57
CA GLY A 142 7.99 5.21 -1.78
C GLY A 142 6.82 6.19 -1.55
N SER A 143 5.58 5.73 -1.74
CA SER A 143 4.39 6.60 -1.64
C SER A 143 3.73 6.65 -0.25
N LEU A 144 4.28 5.96 0.75
CA LEU A 144 3.76 5.97 2.13
C LEU A 144 4.08 7.28 2.89
N PRO A 145 5.33 7.79 2.93
CA PRO A 145 5.66 8.95 3.77
C PRO A 145 4.91 10.23 3.44
N PRO A 146 4.63 10.60 2.16
CA PRO A 146 3.77 11.75 1.84
C PRO A 146 2.37 11.66 2.46
N PHE A 147 1.77 10.46 2.47
CA PHE A 147 0.49 10.23 3.14
C PHE A 147 0.59 10.38 4.67
N LEU A 148 1.70 9.93 5.28
CA LEU A 148 1.92 10.13 6.72
C LEU A 148 2.08 11.63 7.05
N LEU A 149 2.82 12.39 6.24
CA LEU A 149 3.01 13.84 6.42
C LEU A 149 1.68 14.62 6.38
N VAL A 150 0.79 14.27 5.44
CA VAL A 150 -0.53 14.91 5.31
C VAL A 150 -1.51 14.43 6.40
N PHE A 151 -1.58 13.12 6.66
CA PHE A 151 -2.71 12.52 7.40
C PHE A 151 -2.40 11.91 8.78
N ALA A 152 -1.15 11.61 9.14
CA ALA A 152 -0.88 10.91 10.40
C ALA A 152 -1.34 11.74 11.61
N GLY A 153 -2.24 11.16 12.41
CA GLY A 153 -2.90 11.81 13.55
C GLY A 153 -4.18 12.59 13.21
N ASN A 154 -4.57 12.67 11.94
CA ASN A 154 -5.75 13.39 11.43
C ASN A 154 -6.73 12.45 10.68
N ILE A 155 -6.74 11.16 11.01
CA ILE A 155 -7.63 10.14 10.41
C ILE A 155 -8.58 9.55 11.44
N VAL A 156 -9.73 9.06 10.96
CA VAL A 156 -10.63 8.22 11.76
C VAL A 156 -10.11 6.78 11.72
N PRO A 157 -9.79 6.15 12.87
CA PRO A 157 -9.41 4.74 12.89
C PRO A 157 -10.58 3.85 12.47
N VAL A 158 -10.29 2.81 11.69
CA VAL A 158 -11.14 1.61 11.65
C VAL A 158 -10.47 0.44 12.37
N ASP A 159 -11.29 -0.51 12.82
CA ASP A 159 -10.89 -1.71 13.56
C ASP A 159 -9.81 -2.53 12.83
N HIS A 160 -8.83 -3.03 13.59
CA HIS A 160 -7.70 -3.83 13.06
C HIS A 160 -8.16 -5.10 12.34
N ARG A 161 -9.34 -5.65 12.68
CA ARG A 161 -9.96 -6.79 11.96
C ARG A 161 -10.00 -6.60 10.44
N TRP A 162 -10.06 -5.36 9.96
CA TRP A 162 -10.14 -5.04 8.53
C TRP A 162 -8.81 -5.19 7.79
N ASN A 163 -7.67 -5.30 8.49
CA ASN A 163 -6.36 -5.37 7.85
C ASN A 163 -5.26 -5.97 8.75
N GLN A 164 -4.91 -7.23 8.48
CA GLN A 164 -3.70 -7.85 9.01
C GLN A 164 -2.51 -7.51 8.09
N HIS A 165 -1.85 -6.39 8.36
CA HIS A 165 -0.65 -5.98 7.64
C HIS A 165 0.65 -6.59 8.21
N GLY A 166 1.76 -6.40 7.48
CA GLY A 166 3.11 -6.77 7.93
C GLY A 166 3.52 -8.22 7.66
N LEU A 167 2.66 -9.03 7.03
CA LEU A 167 3.02 -10.42 6.69
C LEU A 167 4.19 -10.43 5.68
N GLY A 168 5.10 -11.40 5.83
CA GLY A 168 6.33 -11.46 5.02
C GLY A 168 7.41 -10.42 5.36
N GLY A 169 7.26 -9.69 6.48
CA GLY A 169 8.20 -8.64 6.92
C GLY A 169 9.45 -9.16 7.65
N ASP A 170 9.28 -10.13 8.56
CA ASP A 170 10.31 -10.60 9.51
C ASP A 170 11.34 -11.58 8.90
N ASN A 171 11.67 -11.37 7.62
CA ASN A 171 12.63 -12.19 6.86
C ASN A 171 14.06 -12.16 7.41
N PHE A 172 14.42 -11.17 8.23
CA PHE A 172 15.78 -11.03 8.80
C PHE A 172 16.20 -12.18 9.73
N ARG A 173 15.24 -13.01 10.17
CA ARG A 173 15.48 -14.23 10.97
C ARG A 173 14.72 -15.46 10.45
N GLY A 174 14.10 -15.37 9.27
CA GLY A 174 13.18 -16.40 8.77
C GLY A 174 11.95 -16.62 9.68
N LEU A 175 11.61 -15.66 10.54
CA LEU A 175 10.55 -15.82 11.53
C LEU A 175 9.17 -15.59 10.90
N CYS A 176 8.24 -16.49 11.20
CA CYS A 176 6.86 -16.38 10.78
C CYS A 176 6.10 -15.44 11.73
N ARG A 177 5.56 -14.36 11.18
CA ARG A 177 4.75 -13.39 11.92
C ARG A 177 3.36 -13.98 12.20
N ASN A 178 2.94 -13.96 13.46
CA ASN A 178 1.60 -14.37 13.88
C ASN A 178 0.54 -13.31 13.50
N LEU A 179 -0.73 -13.75 13.49
CA LEU A 179 -1.88 -12.85 13.41
C LEU A 179 -2.04 -12.06 14.72
N HIS A 180 -2.68 -10.89 14.65
CA HIS A 180 -3.24 -10.26 15.84
C HIS A 180 -4.48 -11.04 16.31
N PRO A 181 -4.88 -10.95 17.60
CA PRO A 181 -6.09 -11.60 18.09
C PRO A 181 -7.36 -11.11 17.37
N GLY A 182 -8.40 -11.96 17.38
CA GLY A 182 -9.72 -11.64 16.84
C GLY A 182 -9.93 -12.07 15.37
N PRO A 183 -11.13 -11.83 14.82
CA PRO A 183 -11.43 -12.12 13.42
C PRO A 183 -10.63 -11.21 12.48
N VAL A 184 -10.25 -11.72 11.32
CA VAL A 184 -9.51 -10.99 10.28
C VAL A 184 -10.28 -11.07 8.96
N SER A 185 -10.43 -9.93 8.28
CA SER A 185 -11.15 -9.80 7.01
C SER A 185 -10.21 -9.68 5.80
N LEU A 186 -8.95 -9.29 6.00
CA LEU A 186 -7.95 -9.16 4.94
C LEU A 186 -6.55 -9.47 5.48
N LEU A 187 -5.83 -10.37 4.81
CA LEU A 187 -4.43 -10.71 5.08
C LEU A 187 -3.51 -10.01 4.06
N HIS A 188 -2.53 -9.24 4.52
CA HIS A 188 -1.69 -8.40 3.65
C HIS A 188 -0.20 -8.71 3.83
N TRP A 189 0.36 -9.48 2.88
CA TRP A 189 1.81 -9.73 2.73
C TRP A 189 2.55 -8.52 2.15
N SER A 190 2.68 -7.46 2.96
CA SER A 190 3.35 -6.20 2.58
C SER A 190 4.88 -6.32 2.53
N GLY A 191 5.45 -7.35 3.15
CA GLY A 191 6.89 -7.59 3.16
C GLY A 191 7.46 -8.28 1.90
N LYS A 192 8.72 -8.72 2.00
CA LYS A 192 9.42 -9.41 0.90
C LYS A 192 9.09 -10.91 0.84
N GLY A 193 8.78 -11.55 1.96
CA GLY A 193 8.41 -12.97 2.02
C GLY A 193 6.99 -13.20 1.52
N LYS A 194 6.83 -13.46 0.23
CA LYS A 194 5.54 -13.78 -0.41
C LYS A 194 5.17 -15.25 -0.19
N PRO A 195 3.88 -15.60 -0.08
CA PRO A 195 3.47 -16.96 0.25
C PRO A 195 3.86 -17.95 -0.85
N TRP A 196 3.51 -17.68 -2.12
CA TRP A 196 3.92 -18.47 -3.30
C TRP A 196 5.43 -18.74 -3.30
N ALA A 197 6.25 -17.69 -3.24
CA ALA A 197 7.71 -17.82 -3.23
C ALA A 197 8.31 -18.61 -2.03
N ARG A 198 7.56 -18.77 -0.93
CA ARG A 198 7.94 -19.62 0.21
C ARG A 198 7.44 -21.06 0.08
N LEU A 199 6.29 -21.25 -0.55
CA LEU A 199 5.77 -22.57 -0.95
C LEU A 199 6.70 -23.20 -2.01
N ASP A 200 7.01 -22.47 -3.08
CA ASP A 200 7.94 -22.87 -4.15
C ASP A 200 9.33 -23.26 -3.61
N ALA A 201 9.83 -22.52 -2.61
CA ALA A 201 11.12 -22.76 -1.98
C ALA A 201 11.09 -23.87 -0.92
N ASN A 202 9.95 -24.54 -0.73
CA ASN A 202 9.68 -25.52 0.34
C ASN A 202 10.08 -25.02 1.75
N ARG A 203 9.79 -23.75 2.03
CA ARG A 203 10.02 -23.08 3.33
C ARG A 203 8.79 -22.25 3.74
N PRO A 204 7.58 -22.84 3.78
CA PRO A 204 6.36 -22.11 4.10
C PRO A 204 6.34 -21.65 5.56
N CYS A 205 5.73 -20.49 5.80
CA CYS A 205 5.20 -20.17 7.11
C CYS A 205 3.81 -20.80 7.31
N PRO A 206 3.35 -21.05 8.55
CA PRO A 206 2.02 -21.63 8.79
C PRO A 206 0.87 -20.88 8.12
N LEU A 207 0.96 -19.55 8.00
CA LEU A 207 -0.05 -18.73 7.32
C LEU A 207 0.00 -18.82 5.78
N ASP A 208 1.08 -19.30 5.18
CA ASP A 208 1.16 -19.43 3.72
C ASP A 208 0.30 -20.60 3.21
N ALA A 209 -0.01 -21.58 4.07
CA ALA A 209 -0.98 -22.63 3.77
C ALA A 209 -2.40 -22.08 3.49
N LEU A 210 -2.73 -20.87 3.99
CA LEU A 210 -3.98 -20.18 3.64
C LEU A 210 -3.98 -19.61 2.21
N TRP A 211 -2.80 -19.41 1.61
CA TRP A 211 -2.65 -19.00 0.22
C TRP A 211 -2.65 -20.19 -0.74
N ALA A 212 -2.12 -21.35 -0.33
CA ALA A 212 -1.91 -22.51 -1.20
C ALA A 212 -3.13 -22.92 -2.08
N PRO A 213 -4.39 -22.89 -1.62
CA PRO A 213 -5.56 -23.20 -2.47
C PRO A 213 -5.81 -22.21 -3.61
N TYR A 214 -5.19 -21.03 -3.56
CA TYR A 214 -5.28 -19.96 -4.56
C TYR A 214 -4.02 -19.86 -5.43
N ASP A 215 -3.03 -20.73 -5.21
CA ASP A 215 -1.84 -20.74 -6.04
C ASP A 215 -2.15 -21.40 -7.38
N LEU A 216 -2.09 -20.60 -8.45
CA LEU A 216 -2.40 -21.04 -9.80
C LEU A 216 -1.21 -21.73 -10.47
N LEU A 217 -0.03 -21.72 -9.84
CA LEU A 217 1.15 -22.43 -10.32
C LEU A 217 1.02 -23.93 -10.03
N GLN A 218 0.59 -24.68 -11.03
CA GLN A 218 0.66 -26.15 -10.98
C GLN A 218 2.12 -26.59 -11.09
N THR A 219 2.71 -27.01 -9.96
CA THR A 219 4.02 -27.66 -9.95
C THR A 219 3.88 -29.09 -10.48
N PRO A 220 4.79 -29.59 -11.36
CA PRO A 220 4.65 -30.93 -11.96
C PRO A 220 4.78 -32.11 -11.00
N PHE A 221 5.11 -31.86 -9.73
CA PHE A 221 5.35 -32.87 -8.71
C PHE A 221 4.37 -32.69 -7.54
N VAL A 222 3.20 -33.32 -7.69
CA VAL A 222 2.42 -33.75 -6.53
C VAL A 222 3.25 -34.82 -5.83
N LEU A 223 3.65 -34.56 -4.58
CA LEU A 223 4.06 -35.64 -3.69
C LEU A 223 2.78 -36.31 -3.18
N ASP A 224 2.48 -37.48 -3.74
CA ASP A 224 1.40 -38.33 -3.26
C ASP A 224 1.55 -38.56 -1.75
N SER A 225 0.42 -38.46 -1.03
CA SER A 225 0.31 -38.69 0.42
C SER A 225 -0.64 -39.84 0.70
#